data_AF-W1TU06-F1
#
_entry.id   AF-W1TU06-F1
#
_cell.length_a   1.000
_cell.length_b   1.000
_cell.length_c   1.000
_cell.angle_alpha   90.00
_cell.angle_beta   90.00
_cell.angle_gamma   90.00
#
_symmetry.space_group_name_H-M   'P 1'
#
loop_
_entity.id
_entity.type
_entity.pdbx_description
1 polymer ?
#
loop_
_entity_poly.entity_id
_entity_poly.type
_entity_poly.pdbx_seq_one_letter_code
_entity_poly.pdbx_strand_id
1 'polypeptide(L)'
;MNIREMTETDYDQVYQLWLSCAGMGLNDLDDSKEGIARFLQRNPQTCLVAVENQTIIGAILVGSDGRRAYNLSYSCSSELSQERDCSAVG
;
A
#
# COMPACT_ATOMS: atom_id res chain seq x y z
N MET A 1 1.74 -11.73 -6.68
CA MET A 1 0.85 -10.60 -6.36
C MET A 1 -0.55 -11.07 -5.92
N ASN A 2 -1.04 -10.59 -4.77
CA ASN A 2 -2.39 -10.82 -4.21
C ASN A 2 -3.01 -9.47 -3.79
N ILE A 3 -4.31 -9.30 -3.93
CA ILE A 3 -5.04 -8.11 -3.46
C ILE A 3 -5.99 -8.54 -2.33
N ARG A 4 -5.97 -7.82 -1.21
CA ARG A 4 -6.88 -8.08 -0.08
C ARG A 4 -7.28 -6.80 0.63
N GLU A 5 -8.29 -6.91 1.49
CA GLU A 5 -8.67 -5.84 2.41
C GLU A 5 -7.48 -5.45 3.30
N MET A 6 -7.32 -4.14 3.49
CA MET A 6 -6.33 -3.56 4.39
C MET A 6 -6.77 -3.76 5.85
N THR A 7 -5.85 -4.19 6.70
CA THR A 7 -6.08 -4.29 8.14
C THR A 7 -5.22 -3.29 8.90
N GLU A 8 -5.54 -3.01 10.16
CA GLU A 8 -4.75 -2.09 11.01
C GLU A 8 -3.28 -2.53 11.16
N THR A 9 -3.01 -3.83 11.02
CA THR A 9 -1.64 -4.41 11.06
C THR A 9 -0.80 -4.04 9.84
N ASP A 10 -1.43 -3.64 8.73
CA ASP A 10 -0.75 -3.25 7.50
C ASP A 10 -0.26 -1.80 7.52
N TYR A 11 -0.77 -1.00 8.46
CA TYR A 11 -0.53 0.44 8.55
C TYR A 11 0.96 0.78 8.46
N ASP A 12 1.81 0.09 9.23
CA ASP A 12 3.23 0.42 9.28
C ASP A 12 3.90 0.25 7.91
N GLN A 13 3.56 -0.79 7.15
CA GLN A 13 4.10 -1.01 5.79
C GLN A 13 3.51 -0.02 4.78
N VAL A 14 2.21 0.27 4.87
CA VAL A 14 1.55 1.26 4.00
C VAL A 14 2.12 2.66 4.22
N TYR A 15 2.35 3.03 5.48
CA TYR A 15 2.93 4.32 5.84
C TYR A 15 4.37 4.46 5.35
N GLN A 16 5.18 3.40 5.44
CA GLN A 16 6.53 3.40 4.83
C GLN A 16 6.48 3.53 3.31
N LEU A 17 5.54 2.85 2.64
CA LEU A 17 5.32 3.00 1.20
C LEU A 17 5.00 4.46 0.85
N TRP A 18 4.09 5.08 1.59
CA TRP A 18 3.73 6.49 1.42
C TRP A 18 4.89 7.45 1.62
N LEU A 19 5.72 7.24 2.66
CA LEU A 19 6.93 8.02 2.89
C LEU A 19 7.96 7.87 1.75
N SER A 20 8.02 6.70 1.11
CA SER A 20 8.91 6.45 -0.02
C SER A 20 8.44 7.14 -1.32
N CYS A 21 7.16 7.53 -1.41
CA CYS A 21 6.62 8.23 -2.56
C CYS A 21 6.92 9.73 -2.48
N ALA A 22 7.87 10.20 -3.29
CA ALA A 22 8.21 11.61 -3.36
C ALA A 22 6.97 12.47 -3.72
N GLY A 23 6.70 13.48 -2.89
CA GLY A 23 5.58 14.41 -3.10
C GLY A 23 4.25 14.01 -2.47
N MET A 24 4.22 12.95 -1.64
CA MET A 24 3.03 12.63 -0.87
C MET A 24 2.86 13.61 0.32
N GLY A 25 1.78 14.39 0.30
CA GLY A 25 1.44 15.33 1.37
C GLY A 25 0.63 14.65 2.47
N LEU A 26 1.31 13.93 3.36
CA LEU A 26 0.69 13.27 4.52
C LEU A 26 0.27 14.29 5.58
N ASN A 27 -0.87 14.05 6.21
CA ASN A 27 -1.42 14.83 7.31
C ASN A 27 -1.21 14.11 8.65
N ASP A 28 -0.70 14.83 9.65
CA ASP A 28 -0.37 14.27 10.96
C ASP A 28 -1.57 13.65 11.71
N LEU A 29 -2.81 14.10 11.40
CA LEU A 29 -4.02 13.64 12.07
C LEU A 29 -4.71 12.50 11.31
N ASP A 30 -4.99 12.71 10.03
CA ASP A 30 -5.78 11.76 9.23
C ASP A 30 -4.95 10.54 8.80
N ASP A 31 -3.67 10.74 8.45
CA ASP A 31 -2.75 9.66 8.07
C ASP A 31 -2.03 9.03 9.26
N SER A 32 -2.42 9.40 10.49
CA SER A 32 -1.98 8.73 11.72
C SER A 32 -2.53 7.30 11.81
N LYS A 33 -1.90 6.47 12.65
CA LYS A 33 -2.36 5.10 12.90
C LYS A 33 -3.80 5.07 13.38
N GLU A 34 -4.14 5.96 14.30
CA GLU A 34 -5.48 6.11 14.84
C GLU A 34 -6.49 6.63 13.81
N GLY A 35 -6.06 7.56 12.95
CA GLY A 35 -6.86 8.10 11.84
C GLY A 35 -7.22 7.02 10.83
N ILE A 36 -6.21 6.30 10.33
CA ILE A 36 -6.39 5.19 9.40
C ILE A 36 -7.19 4.05 10.02
N ALA A 37 -6.95 3.68 11.28
CA ALA A 37 -7.75 2.63 11.95
C ALA A 37 -9.24 3.00 11.99
N ARG A 38 -9.57 4.25 12.33
CA ARG A 38 -10.96 4.75 12.28
C ARG A 38 -11.52 4.77 10.86
N PHE A 39 -10.70 5.10 9.87
CA PHE A 39 -11.10 5.10 8.46
C PHE A 39 -11.43 3.68 7.98
N LEU A 40 -10.59 2.70 8.29
CA LEU A 40 -10.80 1.28 7.97
C LEU A 40 -12.08 0.74 8.62
N GLN A 41 -12.35 1.09 9.88
CA GLN A 41 -13.57 0.67 10.57
C GLN A 41 -14.85 1.21 9.91
N ARG A 42 -14.79 2.38 9.30
CA ARG A 42 -15.92 2.98 8.56
C ARG A 42 -16.06 2.44 7.15
N ASN A 43 -14.94 2.03 6.54
CA ASN A 43 -14.83 1.66 5.13
C ASN A 43 -14.16 0.28 4.95
N PRO A 44 -14.65 -0.79 5.59
CA PRO A 44 -13.92 -2.06 5.71
C PRO A 44 -13.72 -2.79 4.38
N GLN A 45 -14.64 -2.62 3.43
CA GLN A 45 -14.63 -3.36 2.16
C GLN A 45 -14.04 -2.56 0.99
N THR A 46 -13.66 -1.30 1.23
CA THR A 46 -13.26 -0.36 0.17
C THR A 46 -11.80 0.09 0.30
N CYS A 47 -11.09 -0.35 1.33
CA CYS A 47 -9.66 -0.15 1.50
C CYS A 47 -8.90 -1.43 1.16
N LEU A 48 -8.05 -1.38 0.15
CA LEU A 48 -7.37 -2.55 -0.41
C LEU A 48 -5.85 -2.35 -0.43
N VAL A 49 -5.12 -3.43 -0.22
CA VAL A 49 -3.66 -3.51 -0.35
C VAL A 49 -3.27 -4.55 -1.40
N ALA A 50 -2.24 -4.21 -2.18
CA ALA A 50 -1.56 -5.14 -3.06
C ALA A 50 -0.32 -5.70 -2.34
N VAL A 51 -0.25 -7.02 -2.21
CA VAL A 51 0.80 -7.74 -1.51
C VAL A 51 1.57 -8.62 -2.49
N GLU A 52 2.90 -8.53 -2.46
CA GLU A 52 3.80 -9.41 -3.19
C GLU A 52 4.92 -9.87 -2.26
N ASN A 53 5.18 -11.18 -2.22
CA ASN A 53 6.22 -11.77 -1.35
C ASN A 53 6.12 -11.32 0.12
N GLN A 54 4.90 -11.19 0.65
CA GLN A 54 4.60 -10.70 2.01
C GLN A 54 4.88 -9.20 2.24
N THR A 55 5.27 -8.46 1.20
CA THR A 55 5.48 -7.01 1.23
C THR A 55 4.30 -6.29 0.58
N ILE A 56 3.86 -5.20 1.20
CA ILE A 56 2.87 -4.31 0.60
C ILE A 56 3.55 -3.42 -0.44
N ILE A 57 3.08 -3.53 -1.68
CA ILE A 57 3.61 -2.78 -2.83
C ILE A 57 2.63 -1.71 -3.33
N GLY A 58 1.44 -1.65 -2.74
CA GLY A 58 0.41 -0.69 -3.10
C GLY A 58 -0.73 -0.68 -2.09
N ALA A 59 -1.34 0.48 -1.89
CA ALA A 59 -2.52 0.66 -1.06
C ALA A 59 -3.48 1.66 -1.72
N ILE A 60 -4.77 1.35 -1.69
CA ILE A 60 -5.85 2.22 -2.15
C ILE A 60 -6.86 2.30 -1.02
N LEU A 61 -7.06 3.50 -0.49
CA LEU A 61 -8.07 3.79 0.52
C LEU A 61 -9.22 4.52 -0.18
N VAL A 62 -10.38 3.89 -0.23
CA VAL A 62 -11.60 4.50 -0.75
C VAL A 62 -12.59 4.56 0.39
N GLY A 63 -13.12 5.75 0.63
CA GLY A 63 -14.12 5.96 1.65
C GLY A 63 -14.77 7.31 1.47
N SER A 64 -16.00 7.43 1.95
CA SER A 64 -16.69 8.71 2.00
C SER A 64 -16.46 9.33 3.38
N ASP A 65 -15.43 10.16 3.50
CA ASP A 65 -15.15 10.93 4.73
C ASP A 65 -15.21 12.46 4.50
N GLY A 66 -15.68 12.90 3.33
CA GLY A 66 -15.75 14.31 2.98
C GLY A 66 -14.51 14.87 2.27
N ARG A 67 -13.43 14.10 2.04
CA ARG A 67 -12.31 14.57 1.20
C ARG A 67 -11.48 13.46 0.52
N ARG A 68 -11.65 13.40 -0.81
CA ARG A 68 -10.70 13.03 -1.89
C ARG A 68 -10.07 11.63 -1.89
N ALA A 69 -10.30 10.92 -3.00
CA ALA A 69 -9.52 9.76 -3.44
C ALA A 69 -8.16 10.20 -4.00
N TYR A 70 -7.07 9.58 -3.53
CA TYR A 70 -5.74 9.70 -4.15
C TYR A 70 -5.51 8.49 -5.06
N ASN A 71 -5.06 8.74 -6.28
CA ASN A 71 -4.56 7.69 -7.17
C ASN A 71 -3.09 7.44 -6.80
N LEU A 72 -2.80 6.28 -6.20
CA LEU A 72 -1.43 5.83 -5.99
C LEU A 72 -0.82 5.50 -7.37
N SER A 73 0.20 6.26 -7.77
CA SER A 73 1.00 5.92 -8.95
C SER A 73 2.01 4.85 -8.57
N TYR A 74 2.00 3.72 -9.28
CA TYR A 74 2.97 2.65 -9.14
C TYR A 74 4.38 3.17 -9.47
N SER A 75 5.24 3.32 -8.46
CA SER A 75 6.69 3.39 -8.70
C SER A 75 7.29 2.01 -8.46
N CYS A 76 7.65 1.34 -9.55
CA CYS A 76 8.40 0.09 -9.52
C CYS A 76 9.82 0.36 -8.98
N SER A 77 10.08 0.01 -7.73
CA SER A 77 11.47 -0.15 -7.26
C SER A 77 12.01 -1.42 -7.88
N SER A 78 12.79 -1.28 -8.95
CA SER A 78 13.53 -2.38 -9.57
C SER A 78 14.69 -2.81 -8.67
N GLU A 79 14.45 -3.69 -7.70
CA GLU A 79 15.51 -4.41 -6.96
C GLU A 79 15.17 -5.89 -6.74
N LEU A 80 14.82 -6.59 -7.81
CA LEU A 80 14.81 -8.06 -7.84
C LEU A 80 15.49 -8.55 -9.12
N SER A 81 16.79 -8.27 -9.25
CA SER A 81 17.67 -9.05 -10.11
C SER A 81 18.19 -10.25 -9.31
N GLN A 82 17.32 -11.24 -9.07
CA GLN A 82 17.79 -12.57 -8.69
C GLN A 82 18.06 -13.38 -9.96
N GLU A 83 19.31 -13.78 -10.05
CA GLU A 83 19.88 -14.81 -10.90
C GLU A 83 18.86 -15.88 -11.33
N ARG A 84 18.65 -16.02 -12.63
CA ARG A 84 18.23 -17.28 -13.23
C ARG A 84 19.28 -17.71 -14.22
N ASP A 85 20.19 -18.51 -13.68
CA ASP A 85 21.04 -19.46 -14.38
C ASP A 85 20.23 -20.17 -15.49
N CYS A 86 20.50 -19.79 -16.74
CA CYS A 86 20.02 -20.53 -17.91
C CYS A 86 21.02 -21.63 -18.23
N SER A 87 21.10 -22.61 -17.33
CA SER A 87 21.72 -23.89 -17.63
C SER A 87 20.63 -24.93 -17.89
N ALA A 88 20.67 -25.49 -19.11
CA ALA A 88 19.96 -26.67 -19.59
C ALA A 88 18.45 -26.55 -19.85
N VAL A 89 18.06 -26.50 -21.13
CA VAL A 89 17.37 -27.62 -21.81
C VAL A 89 17.62 -27.49 -23.34
N GLY A 90 18.25 -28.52 -23.92
CA GLY A 90 18.01 -29.02 -25.28
C GLY A 90 18.59 -28.24 -26.45
#